data_AF-A0A2D4MNF9-F1
#
_entry.id   AF-A0A2D4MNF9-F1
#
_cell.length_a   1.000
_cell.length_b   1.000
_cell.length_c   1.000
_cell.angle_alpha   90.00
_cell.angle_beta   90.00
_cell.angle_gamma   90.00
#
_symmetry.space_group_name_H-M   'P 1'
#
loop_
_entity.id
_entity.type
_entity.pdbx_description
1 polymer ?
#
loop_
_entity_poly.entity_id
_entity_poly.type
_entity_poly.pdbx_seq_one_letter_code
_entity_poly.pdbx_strand_id
1 'polypeptide(L)'
;WLYTRILSQGVEILQRLHLYQEAVEQLQELLAQEDYCVDSRGQWWERLALNLHQHLKDTEKAVASLRKGLLDPFLRPGHRLGLSQRVQRMKDTQACRKFKHLLELPLFSVDDVTHVTIKGKLCPQTGMGKSMFILESQMEGAEPLTVVCSVEELALAHYKQQGFDQGIHGEGSTFTTLYGLLMWDILFLDGIPDVFRNSYQAFPLDLHTSSFYKNRQSAIEARLQSVHNASTETLQKWVGEVWAAQEGKASVLISWDRFSSLQQAQSLVCCLG
;
A
#
# COMPACT_ATOMS: atom_id res chain seq x y z
N TRP A 1 12.68 3.30 19.88
CA TRP A 1 12.37 2.78 18.53
C TRP A 1 12.62 1.28 18.39
N LEU A 2 13.87 0.78 18.42
CA LEU A 2 14.16 -0.64 18.19
C LEU A 2 13.43 -1.57 19.18
N TYR A 3 13.47 -1.26 20.48
CA TYR A 3 12.73 -2.02 21.50
C TYR A 3 11.22 -2.02 21.26
N THR A 4 10.63 -0.90 20.85
CA THR A 4 9.21 -0.81 20.48
C THR A 4 8.87 -1.74 19.32
N ARG A 5 9.75 -1.87 18.31
CA ARG A 5 9.58 -2.84 17.22
C ARG A 5 9.68 -4.29 17.70
N ILE A 6 10.61 -4.57 18.61
CA ILE A 6 10.73 -5.90 19.22
C ILE A 6 9.46 -6.25 19.99
N LEU A 7 8.93 -5.32 20.79
CA LEU A 7 7.65 -5.49 21.48
C LEU A 7 6.50 -5.66 20.49
N SER A 8 6.43 -4.90 19.41
CA SER A 8 5.40 -5.10 18.38
C SER A 8 5.45 -6.51 17.77
N GLN A 9 6.64 -7.05 17.52
CA GLN A 9 6.82 -8.43 17.05
C GLN A 9 6.51 -9.46 18.14
N GLY A 10 6.81 -9.15 19.41
CA GLY A 10 6.47 -9.97 20.56
C GLY A 10 4.97 -10.22 20.67
N VAL A 11 4.13 -9.24 20.32
CA VAL A 11 2.66 -9.43 20.25
C VAL A 11 2.29 -10.55 19.28
N GLU A 12 2.94 -10.63 18.11
CA GLU A 12 2.67 -11.69 17.14
C GLU A 12 3.04 -13.07 17.69
N ILE A 13 4.16 -13.16 18.43
CA ILE A 13 4.62 -14.39 19.07
C ILE A 13 3.60 -14.82 20.14
N LEU A 14 3.20 -13.92 21.03
CA LEU A 14 2.20 -14.18 22.08
C LEU A 14 0.88 -14.68 21.47
N GLN A 15 0.42 -14.07 20.37
CA GLN A 15 -0.79 -14.49 19.67
C GLN A 15 -0.66 -15.89 19.04
N ARG A 16 0.51 -16.23 18.47
CA ARG A 16 0.77 -17.58 17.93
C ARG A 16 0.83 -18.64 19.03
N LEU A 17 1.27 -18.27 20.23
CA LEU A 17 1.26 -19.12 21.42
C LEU A 17 -0.08 -19.12 22.17
N HIS A 18 -1.09 -18.42 21.65
CA HIS A 18 -2.42 -18.27 22.26
C HIS A 18 -2.43 -17.58 23.63
N LEU A 19 -1.38 -16.83 23.95
CA LEU A 19 -1.23 -16.00 25.16
C LEU A 19 -1.90 -14.62 24.91
N TYR A 20 -3.22 -14.63 24.75
CA TYR A 20 -3.97 -13.45 24.32
C TYR A 20 -4.12 -12.38 25.42
N GLN A 21 -4.02 -12.76 26.69
CA GLN A 21 -4.09 -11.81 27.80
C GLN A 21 -2.82 -10.94 27.82
N GLU A 22 -1.67 -11.58 27.74
CA GLU A 22 -0.35 -10.96 27.66
C GLU A 22 -0.21 -10.14 26.38
N ALA A 23 -0.73 -10.64 25.26
CA ALA A 23 -0.74 -9.88 24.00
C ALA A 23 -1.55 -8.58 24.12
N VAL A 24 -2.67 -8.59 24.86
CA VAL A 24 -3.49 -7.40 25.10
C VAL A 24 -2.78 -6.41 26.01
N GLU A 25 -2.14 -6.87 27.08
CA GLU A 25 -1.35 -6.03 28.00
C GLU A 25 -0.23 -5.31 27.24
N GLN A 26 0.54 -6.06 26.44
CA GLN A 26 1.62 -5.49 25.65
C GLN A 26 1.12 -4.51 24.56
N LEU A 27 -0.03 -4.80 23.93
CA LEU A 27 -0.66 -3.85 23.01
C LEU A 27 -1.11 -2.56 23.69
N GLN A 28 -1.62 -2.65 24.92
CA GLN A 28 -2.00 -1.47 25.72
C GLN A 28 -0.78 -0.63 26.09
N GLU A 29 0.33 -1.26 26.49
CA GLU A 29 1.61 -0.57 26.74
C GLU A 29 2.15 0.14 25.50
N LEU A 30 2.13 -0.54 24.35
CA LEU A 30 2.54 0.05 23.06
C LEU A 30 1.69 1.27 22.68
N LEU A 31 0.38 1.20 22.94
CA LEU A 31 -0.57 2.27 22.62
C LEU A 31 -0.56 3.43 23.63
N ALA A 32 -0.04 3.22 24.84
CA ALA A 32 0.05 4.24 25.89
C ALA A 32 1.08 5.35 25.60
N GLN A 33 2.05 5.08 24.70
CA GLN A 33 3.09 6.02 24.30
C GLN A 33 2.89 6.53 22.86
N GLU A 34 3.41 7.71 22.56
CA GLU A 34 3.30 8.36 21.23
C GLU A 34 4.67 8.73 20.63
N ASP A 35 5.77 8.29 21.24
CA ASP A 35 7.13 8.67 20.83
C ASP A 35 7.70 7.77 19.71
N TYR A 36 7.33 6.49 19.72
CA TYR A 36 7.91 5.47 18.87
C TYR A 36 6.86 4.70 18.08
N CYS A 37 7.19 4.40 16.83
CA CYS A 37 6.39 3.59 15.91
C CYS A 37 4.92 4.06 15.82
N VAL A 38 4.71 5.38 15.78
CA VAL A 38 3.38 6.01 15.66
C VAL A 38 2.61 5.52 14.43
N ASP A 39 3.33 5.14 13.38
CA ASP A 39 2.82 4.56 12.14
C ASP A 39 2.23 3.14 12.33
N SER A 40 2.64 2.42 13.38
CA SER A 40 2.14 1.08 13.73
C SER A 40 0.89 1.09 14.61
N ARG A 41 0.47 2.25 15.13
CA ARG A 41 -0.67 2.38 16.07
C ARG A 41 -1.97 1.83 15.49
N GLY A 42 -2.21 2.01 14.19
CA GLY A 42 -3.40 1.46 13.54
C GLY A 42 -3.45 -0.07 13.59
N GLN A 43 -2.32 -0.73 13.31
CA GLN A 43 -2.20 -2.19 13.44
C GLN A 43 -2.42 -2.61 14.90
N TRP A 44 -1.84 -1.90 15.87
CA TRP A 44 -2.01 -2.21 17.29
C TRP A 44 -3.47 -2.09 17.74
N TRP A 45 -4.19 -1.03 17.34
CA TRP A 45 -5.62 -0.88 17.62
C TRP A 45 -6.45 -2.01 17.03
N GLU A 46 -6.19 -2.39 15.78
CA GLU A 46 -6.89 -3.51 15.12
C GLU A 46 -6.66 -4.83 15.83
N ARG A 47 -5.42 -5.13 16.23
CA ARG A 47 -5.08 -6.36 16.96
C ARG A 47 -5.65 -6.34 18.37
N LEU A 48 -5.64 -5.20 19.06
CA LEU A 48 -6.23 -5.06 20.40
C LEU A 48 -7.74 -5.33 20.37
N ALA A 49 -8.46 -4.67 19.46
CA ALA A 49 -9.89 -4.88 19.29
C ALA A 49 -10.22 -6.32 18.88
N LEU A 50 -9.38 -6.94 18.04
CA LEU A 50 -9.53 -8.35 17.65
C LEU A 50 -9.34 -9.27 18.86
N ASN A 51 -8.27 -9.13 19.63
CA ASN A 51 -7.96 -9.99 20.76
C ASN A 51 -9.04 -9.91 21.85
N LEU A 52 -9.42 -8.70 22.23
CA LEU A 52 -10.46 -8.46 23.22
C LEU A 52 -11.78 -9.10 22.80
N HIS A 53 -12.21 -8.89 21.54
CA HIS A 53 -13.49 -9.40 21.08
C HIS A 53 -13.48 -10.90 20.79
N GLN A 54 -12.54 -11.40 19.97
CA GLN A 54 -12.58 -12.76 19.44
C GLN A 54 -11.98 -13.79 20.40
N HIS A 55 -10.91 -13.45 21.11
CA HIS A 55 -10.17 -14.39 21.94
C HIS A 55 -10.56 -14.30 23.42
N LEU A 56 -10.60 -13.10 23.99
CA LEU A 56 -10.94 -12.90 25.40
C LEU A 56 -12.44 -12.70 25.67
N LYS A 57 -13.26 -12.52 24.62
CA LYS A 57 -14.71 -12.30 24.70
C LYS A 57 -15.12 -11.08 25.55
N ASP A 58 -14.20 -10.12 25.75
CA ASP A 58 -14.44 -8.88 26.48
C ASP A 58 -14.97 -7.80 25.52
N THR A 59 -16.30 -7.80 25.37
CA THR A 59 -16.99 -6.92 24.41
C THR A 59 -16.90 -5.45 24.80
N GLU A 60 -16.95 -5.15 26.10
CA GLU A 60 -16.89 -3.78 26.60
C GLU A 60 -15.55 -3.14 26.28
N LYS A 61 -14.44 -3.81 26.63
CA LYS A 61 -13.10 -3.31 26.29
C LYS A 61 -12.86 -3.28 24.79
N ALA A 62 -13.39 -4.23 24.03
CA ALA A 62 -13.30 -4.21 22.58
C ALA A 62 -13.96 -2.94 22.00
N VAL A 63 -15.18 -2.61 22.42
CA VAL A 63 -15.89 -1.40 21.99
C VAL A 63 -15.13 -0.13 22.41
N ALA A 64 -14.62 -0.09 23.64
CA ALA A 64 -13.80 1.03 24.11
C ALA A 64 -12.53 1.20 23.26
N SER A 65 -11.85 0.10 22.91
CA SER A 65 -10.65 0.13 22.06
C SER A 65 -10.95 0.59 20.64
N LEU A 66 -12.07 0.16 20.05
CA LEU A 66 -12.53 0.61 18.73
C LEU A 66 -12.79 2.12 18.71
N ARG A 67 -13.49 2.63 19.73
CA ARG A 67 -13.77 4.07 19.85
C ARG A 67 -12.48 4.88 20.00
N LYS A 68 -11.56 4.44 20.86
CA LYS A 68 -10.26 5.12 21.03
C LYS A 68 -9.44 5.07 19.74
N GLY A 69 -9.37 3.93 19.08
CA GLY A 69 -8.65 3.75 17.83
C GLY A 69 -9.18 4.66 16.72
N LEU A 70 -10.50 4.73 16.52
CA LEU A 70 -11.10 5.61 15.50
C LEU A 70 -10.90 7.11 15.77
N LEU A 71 -10.65 7.49 17.03
CA LEU A 71 -10.35 8.87 17.42
C LEU A 71 -8.84 9.16 17.46
N ASP A 72 -7.98 8.17 17.21
CA ASP A 72 -6.53 8.33 17.24
C ASP A 72 -6.06 9.18 16.04
N PRO A 73 -5.34 10.31 16.27
CA PRO A 73 -4.92 11.21 15.20
C PRO A 73 -3.87 10.60 14.26
N PHE A 74 -3.18 9.54 14.68
CA PHE A 74 -2.17 8.84 13.88
C PHE A 74 -2.76 7.72 13.01
N LEU A 75 -4.08 7.50 13.08
CA LEU A 75 -4.74 6.42 12.36
C LEU A 75 -4.80 6.68 10.85
N ARG A 76 -4.07 5.87 10.08
CA ARG A 76 -4.08 5.91 8.61
C ARG A 76 -5.39 5.35 8.01
N PRO A 77 -5.78 5.75 6.78
CA PRO A 77 -7.05 5.36 6.18
C PRO A 77 -7.31 3.85 6.12
N GLY A 78 -6.30 3.04 5.81
CA GLY A 78 -6.44 1.58 5.75
C GLY A 78 -6.90 0.97 7.08
N HIS A 79 -6.24 1.33 8.19
CA HIS A 79 -6.65 0.88 9.52
C HIS A 79 -7.97 1.51 9.98
N ARG A 80 -8.27 2.74 9.55
CA ARG A 80 -9.59 3.36 9.78
C ARG A 80 -10.71 2.56 9.13
N LEU A 81 -10.51 2.08 7.90
CA LEU A 81 -11.45 1.19 7.22
C LEU A 81 -11.59 -0.13 7.97
N GLY A 82 -10.48 -0.78 8.35
CA GLY A 82 -10.50 -2.05 9.06
C GLY A 82 -11.22 -1.98 10.43
N LEU A 83 -10.97 -0.91 11.20
CA LEU A 83 -11.73 -0.63 12.43
C LEU A 83 -13.22 -0.35 12.14
N SER A 84 -13.53 0.45 11.11
CA SER A 84 -14.91 0.76 10.72
C SER A 84 -15.71 -0.48 10.32
N GLN A 85 -15.12 -1.37 9.52
CA GLN A 85 -15.70 -2.65 9.15
C GLN A 85 -15.89 -3.58 10.35
N ARG A 86 -14.98 -3.53 11.34
CA ARG A 86 -15.15 -4.28 12.60
C ARG A 86 -16.33 -3.74 13.41
N VAL A 87 -16.48 -2.42 13.51
CA VAL A 87 -17.66 -1.80 14.13
C VAL A 87 -18.94 -2.26 13.44
N GLN A 88 -18.99 -2.23 12.10
CA GLN A 88 -20.15 -2.68 11.33
C GLN A 88 -20.51 -4.15 11.59
N ARG A 89 -19.51 -5.05 11.68
CA ARG A 89 -19.75 -6.46 12.03
C ARG A 89 -20.21 -6.68 13.46
N MET A 90 -19.80 -5.79 14.38
CA MET A 90 -20.06 -5.94 15.82
C MET A 90 -21.38 -5.32 16.27
N LYS A 91 -21.75 -4.16 15.73
CA LYS A 91 -22.84 -3.30 16.24
C LYS A 91 -24.20 -4.00 16.36
N ASP A 92 -24.46 -5.01 15.53
CA ASP A 92 -25.73 -5.74 15.48
C ASP A 92 -25.70 -7.08 16.24
N THR A 93 -24.56 -7.45 16.82
CA THR A 93 -24.44 -8.65 17.67
C THR A 93 -25.14 -8.47 19.01
N GLN A 94 -25.67 -9.55 19.58
CA GLN A 94 -26.38 -9.51 20.87
C GLN A 94 -25.51 -8.97 22.01
N ALA A 95 -24.23 -9.34 22.04
CA ALA A 95 -23.27 -8.87 23.04
C ALA A 95 -23.03 -7.35 22.96
N CYS A 96 -23.08 -6.76 21.76
CA CYS A 96 -22.81 -5.33 21.56
C CYS A 96 -24.04 -4.42 21.74
N ARG A 97 -25.26 -4.96 21.86
CA ARG A 97 -26.49 -4.14 21.97
C ARG A 97 -26.42 -3.10 23.09
N LYS A 98 -25.83 -3.47 24.23
CA LYS A 98 -25.66 -2.59 25.39
C LYS A 98 -24.70 -1.41 25.13
N PHE A 99 -23.79 -1.57 24.18
CA PHE A 99 -22.71 -0.61 23.88
C PHE A 99 -22.91 0.10 22.55
N LYS A 100 -24.06 -0.08 21.88
CA LYS A 100 -24.34 0.47 20.54
C LYS A 100 -24.15 1.99 20.47
N HIS A 101 -24.59 2.71 21.50
CA HIS A 101 -24.43 4.16 21.62
C HIS A 101 -22.95 4.62 21.63
N LEU A 102 -22.01 3.76 22.06
CA LEU A 102 -20.57 4.07 22.05
C LEU A 102 -19.94 3.91 20.66
N LEU A 103 -20.66 3.28 19.72
CA LEU A 103 -20.22 3.01 18.35
C LEU A 103 -20.88 3.94 17.32
N GLU A 104 -21.62 4.96 17.78
CA GLU A 104 -22.17 6.04 16.95
C GLU A 104 -21.06 7.04 16.58
N LEU A 105 -20.12 6.58 15.76
CA LEU A 105 -18.97 7.34 15.28
C LEU A 105 -19.04 7.47 13.75
N PRO A 106 -18.42 8.51 13.17
CA PRO A 106 -18.29 8.60 11.71
C PRO A 106 -17.43 7.43 11.23
N LEU A 107 -18.09 6.46 10.57
CA LEU A 107 -17.43 5.30 10.01
C LEU A 107 -16.91 5.61 8.61
N PHE A 108 -15.72 5.11 8.31
CA PHE A 108 -15.13 5.23 6.99
C PHE A 108 -15.65 4.12 6.09
N SER A 109 -16.22 4.49 4.94
CA SER A 109 -16.66 3.58 3.88
C SER A 109 -15.91 3.89 2.59
N VAL A 110 -15.81 2.89 1.73
CA VAL A 110 -15.26 3.02 0.38
C VAL A 110 -16.35 2.58 -0.59
N ASP A 111 -16.48 3.29 -1.70
CA ASP A 111 -17.42 2.93 -2.76
C ASP A 111 -17.00 1.61 -3.41
N ASP A 112 -17.99 0.82 -3.84
CA ASP A 112 -17.71 -0.41 -4.57
C ASP A 112 -17.20 -0.09 -5.98
N VAL A 113 -16.40 -1.01 -6.52
CA VAL A 113 -15.79 -0.88 -7.85
C VAL A 113 -16.33 -1.95 -8.78
N THR A 114 -16.13 -1.79 -10.09
CA THR A 114 -16.55 -2.82 -11.05
C THR A 114 -15.72 -4.09 -10.87
N HIS A 115 -16.40 -5.23 -10.68
CA HIS A 115 -15.78 -6.56 -10.59
C HIS A 115 -15.89 -7.28 -11.94
N VAL A 116 -14.77 -7.77 -12.45
CA VAL A 116 -14.70 -8.59 -13.68
C VAL A 116 -14.20 -9.99 -13.30
N THR A 117 -14.83 -11.03 -13.83
CA THR A 117 -14.42 -12.42 -13.61
C THR A 117 -13.92 -13.05 -14.90
N ILE A 118 -12.70 -13.57 -14.86
CA ILE A 118 -12.06 -14.30 -15.96
C ILE A 118 -11.90 -15.76 -15.58
N LYS A 119 -11.94 -16.67 -16.58
CA LYS A 119 -11.71 -18.10 -16.36
C LYS A 119 -10.34 -18.49 -16.91
N GLY A 120 -9.58 -19.28 -16.16
CA GLY A 120 -8.31 -19.86 -16.57
C GLY A 120 -8.20 -21.33 -16.20
N LYS A 121 -7.44 -22.11 -16.99
CA LYS A 121 -7.13 -23.51 -16.67
C LYS A 121 -6.04 -23.54 -15.60
N LEU A 122 -6.31 -24.12 -14.43
CA LEU A 122 -5.33 -24.23 -13.34
C LEU A 122 -4.26 -25.28 -13.68
N CYS A 123 -2.99 -24.96 -13.48
CA CYS A 123 -1.90 -25.91 -13.55
C CYS A 123 -1.83 -26.71 -12.23
N PRO A 124 -1.94 -28.05 -12.25
CA PRO A 124 -1.89 -28.85 -11.04
C PRO A 124 -0.56 -28.67 -10.31
N GLN A 125 -0.60 -28.35 -9.01
CA GLN A 125 0.57 -28.29 -8.15
C GLN A 125 0.37 -29.19 -6.93
N THR A 126 1.43 -29.89 -6.52
CA THR A 126 1.42 -30.85 -5.40
C THR A 126 1.92 -30.25 -4.08
N GLY A 127 2.00 -28.91 -3.94
CA GLY A 127 2.53 -28.25 -2.74
C GLY A 127 1.93 -26.87 -2.44
N MET A 128 2.41 -26.24 -1.36
CA MET A 128 2.06 -24.86 -1.03
C MET A 128 2.83 -23.91 -1.97
N GLY A 129 2.12 -23.29 -2.91
CA GLY A 129 2.71 -22.39 -3.90
C GLY A 129 1.68 -21.40 -4.44
N LYS A 130 2.16 -20.40 -5.18
CA LYS A 130 1.27 -19.48 -5.92
C LYS A 130 0.52 -20.29 -6.99
N SER A 131 -0.78 -20.05 -7.11
CA SER A 131 -1.59 -20.64 -8.18
C SER A 131 -1.05 -20.24 -9.55
N MET A 132 -0.80 -21.22 -10.41
CA MET A 132 -0.32 -21.02 -11.78
C MET A 132 -1.38 -21.51 -12.77
N PHE A 133 -1.44 -20.89 -13.93
CA PHE A 133 -2.44 -21.14 -14.97
C PHE A 133 -1.80 -21.54 -16.28
N ILE A 134 -2.56 -22.26 -17.10
CA ILE A 134 -2.15 -22.70 -18.43
C ILE A 134 -2.78 -21.76 -19.47
N LEU A 135 -1.92 -21.11 -20.24
CA LEU A 135 -2.30 -20.30 -21.39
C LEU A 135 -1.97 -21.08 -22.68
N GLU A 136 -2.98 -21.33 -23.51
CA GLU A 136 -2.82 -21.95 -24.82
C GLU A 136 -2.83 -20.83 -25.86
N SER A 137 -1.67 -20.57 -26.48
CA SER A 137 -1.58 -19.59 -27.57
C SER A 137 -1.68 -20.31 -28.92
N GLN A 138 -2.76 -20.05 -29.66
CA GLN A 138 -2.91 -20.47 -31.04
C GLN A 138 -2.52 -19.30 -31.95
N MET A 139 -1.27 -19.28 -32.43
CA MET A 139 -0.89 -18.42 -33.55
C MET A 139 -1.15 -19.19 -34.84
N GLU A 140 -1.81 -18.57 -35.82
CA GLU A 140 -2.06 -19.18 -37.12
C GLU A 140 -0.74 -19.62 -37.77
N GLY A 141 -0.58 -20.92 -38.01
CA GLY A 141 0.59 -21.52 -38.66
C GLY A 141 1.74 -21.95 -37.74
N ALA A 142 1.62 -21.80 -36.41
CA ALA A 142 2.62 -22.27 -35.44
C ALA A 142 2.10 -23.44 -34.60
N GLU A 143 3.02 -24.27 -34.07
CA GLU A 143 2.63 -25.31 -33.11
C GLU A 143 2.00 -24.68 -31.85
N PRO A 144 0.96 -25.30 -31.28
CA PRO A 144 0.26 -24.78 -30.11
C PRO A 144 1.23 -24.65 -28.94
N LEU A 145 1.56 -23.41 -28.57
CA LEU A 145 2.44 -23.13 -27.45
C LEU A 145 1.61 -23.13 -26.17
N THR A 146 1.91 -24.05 -25.28
CA THR A 146 1.33 -24.12 -23.95
C THR A 146 2.29 -23.46 -22.97
N VAL A 147 1.89 -22.34 -22.37
CA VAL A 147 2.71 -21.56 -21.42
C VAL A 147 2.07 -21.63 -20.04
N VAL A 148 2.90 -21.85 -19.01
CA VAL A 148 2.47 -21.74 -17.61
C VAL A 148 2.71 -20.30 -17.16
N CYS A 149 1.70 -19.66 -16.61
CA CYS A 149 1.70 -18.23 -16.25
C CYS A 149 1.06 -17.96 -14.88
N SER A 150 1.33 -16.79 -14.34
CA SER A 150 0.72 -16.24 -13.14
C SER A 150 -0.74 -15.78 -13.37
N VAL A 151 -1.44 -15.44 -12.30
CA VAL A 151 -2.81 -14.89 -12.40
C VAL A 151 -2.83 -13.53 -13.09
N GLU A 152 -1.79 -12.72 -12.89
CA GLU A 152 -1.68 -11.38 -13.47
C GLU A 152 -1.34 -11.44 -14.97
N GLU A 153 -0.51 -12.38 -15.40
CA GLU A 153 -0.27 -12.65 -16.81
C GLU A 153 -1.51 -13.19 -17.53
N LEU A 154 -2.31 -14.02 -16.85
CA LEU A 154 -3.61 -14.45 -17.36
C LEU A 154 -4.56 -13.26 -17.55
N ALA A 155 -4.58 -12.32 -16.59
CA ALA A 155 -5.37 -11.09 -16.71
C ALA A 155 -4.88 -10.19 -17.84
N LEU A 156 -3.56 -10.02 -18.00
CA LEU A 156 -2.97 -9.27 -19.12
C LEU A 156 -3.36 -9.87 -20.48
N ALA A 157 -3.29 -11.20 -20.62
CA ALA A 157 -3.71 -11.88 -21.84
C ALA A 157 -5.19 -11.65 -22.16
N HIS A 158 -6.05 -11.64 -21.13
CA HIS A 158 -7.46 -11.33 -21.29
C HIS A 158 -7.71 -9.89 -21.77
N TYR A 159 -7.08 -8.89 -21.14
CA TYR A 159 -7.23 -7.49 -21.55
C TYR A 159 -6.64 -7.23 -22.95
N LYS A 160 -5.57 -7.96 -23.32
CA LYS A 160 -5.04 -7.94 -24.69
C LYS A 160 -6.08 -8.40 -25.72
N GLN A 161 -6.85 -9.44 -25.42
CA GLN A 161 -7.96 -9.88 -26.28
C GLN A 161 -9.11 -8.87 -26.34
N GLN A 162 -9.25 -8.02 -25.32
CA GLN A 162 -10.23 -6.92 -25.32
C GLN A 162 -9.73 -5.64 -26.03
N GLY A 163 -8.54 -5.67 -26.64
CA GLY A 163 -8.00 -4.54 -27.39
C GLY A 163 -7.03 -3.64 -26.61
N PHE A 164 -6.69 -3.98 -25.37
CA PHE A 164 -5.61 -3.30 -24.63
C PHE A 164 -4.27 -3.96 -24.96
N ASP A 165 -3.61 -3.48 -26.01
CA ASP A 165 -2.39 -4.07 -26.57
C ASP A 165 -1.14 -3.90 -25.68
N GLN A 166 -1.17 -2.94 -24.76
CA GLN A 166 -0.14 -2.66 -23.76
C GLN A 166 -0.59 -3.04 -22.34
N GLY A 167 0.35 -3.45 -21.49
CA GLY A 167 0.08 -3.69 -20.07
C GLY A 167 1.36 -3.93 -19.26
N ILE A 168 1.32 -3.53 -17.98
CA ILE A 168 2.44 -3.68 -17.04
C ILE A 168 1.91 -4.30 -15.75
N HIS A 169 2.45 -5.45 -15.36
CA HIS A 169 2.28 -5.97 -14.02
C HIS A 169 3.38 -5.40 -13.11
N GLY A 170 3.08 -4.28 -12.44
CA GLY A 170 4.05 -3.58 -11.59
C GLY A 170 3.53 -3.11 -10.24
N GLU A 171 2.26 -3.38 -9.92
CA GLU A 171 1.60 -2.96 -8.67
C GLU A 171 1.90 -1.48 -8.35
N GLY A 172 2.33 -1.18 -7.12
CA GLY A 172 2.72 0.17 -6.72
C GLY A 172 3.96 0.71 -7.42
N SER A 173 4.88 -0.16 -7.86
CA SER A 173 6.17 0.28 -8.40
C SER A 173 6.06 1.02 -9.74
N THR A 174 5.02 0.75 -10.54
CA THR A 174 4.70 1.54 -11.73
C THR A 174 4.47 3.01 -11.35
N PHE A 175 3.61 3.25 -10.37
CA PHE A 175 3.28 4.61 -9.93
C PHE A 175 4.41 5.28 -9.14
N THR A 176 5.14 4.53 -8.29
CA THR A 176 6.29 5.13 -7.57
C THR A 176 7.42 5.52 -8.53
N THR A 177 7.61 4.76 -9.61
CA THR A 177 8.60 5.08 -10.65
C THR A 177 8.21 6.36 -11.38
N LEU A 178 6.95 6.48 -11.82
CA LEU A 178 6.45 7.72 -12.44
C LEU A 178 6.53 8.91 -11.48
N TYR A 179 6.16 8.72 -10.22
CA TYR A 179 6.31 9.74 -9.18
C TYR A 179 7.77 10.17 -9.03
N GLY A 180 8.70 9.21 -8.95
CA GLY A 180 10.13 9.48 -8.85
C GLY A 180 10.67 10.26 -10.05
N LEU A 181 10.24 9.91 -11.27
CA LEU A 181 10.62 10.61 -12.49
C LEU A 181 10.08 12.05 -12.49
N LEU A 182 8.82 12.25 -12.11
CA LEU A 182 8.17 13.57 -12.12
C LEU A 182 8.55 14.47 -10.93
N MET A 183 9.20 13.94 -9.89
CA MET A 183 9.53 14.65 -8.65
C MET A 183 11.02 14.61 -8.31
N TRP A 184 11.88 14.17 -9.24
CA TRP A 184 13.29 13.90 -8.97
C TRP A 184 14.03 15.05 -8.28
N ASP A 185 13.92 16.26 -8.80
CA ASP A 185 14.56 17.45 -8.24
C ASP A 185 14.03 17.83 -6.86
N ILE A 186 12.76 17.52 -6.56
CA ILE A 186 12.16 17.75 -5.23
C ILE A 186 12.60 16.67 -4.24
N LEU A 187 12.73 15.41 -4.68
CA LEU A 187 13.23 14.31 -3.87
C LEU A 187 14.66 14.58 -3.38
N PHE A 188 15.50 15.13 -4.25
CA PHE A 188 16.89 15.48 -3.98
C PHE A 188 17.11 16.98 -3.75
N LEU A 189 16.08 17.69 -3.29
CA LEU A 189 16.15 19.13 -3.02
C LEU A 189 17.16 19.44 -1.90
N ASP A 190 18.02 20.43 -2.15
CA ASP A 190 18.95 20.97 -1.16
C ASP A 190 18.25 21.80 -0.08
N GLY A 191 18.98 22.13 0.99
CA GLY A 191 18.51 23.05 2.04
C GLY A 191 17.65 22.42 3.12
N ILE A 192 17.45 21.09 3.08
CA ILE A 192 16.73 20.35 4.13
C ILE A 192 17.78 19.68 5.03
N PRO A 193 17.85 20.05 6.32
CA PRO A 193 18.86 19.51 7.21
C PRO A 193 18.63 18.02 7.51
N ASP A 194 19.71 17.30 7.80
CA ASP A 194 19.73 15.91 8.28
C ASP A 194 19.18 14.81 7.35
N VAL A 195 18.56 15.13 6.21
CA VAL A 195 17.95 14.14 5.31
C VAL A 195 18.95 13.43 4.40
N PHE A 196 20.09 14.06 4.11
CA PHE A 196 21.24 13.44 3.44
C PHE A 196 22.47 13.60 4.33
N ARG A 197 22.96 12.48 4.87
CA ARG A 197 24.08 12.39 5.82
C ARG A 197 25.33 11.79 5.20
N ASN A 198 25.21 11.13 4.05
CA ASN A 198 26.34 10.57 3.30
C ASN A 198 26.02 10.49 1.80
N SER A 199 27.06 10.25 1.00
CA SER A 199 27.01 10.26 -0.47
C SER A 199 26.41 9.00 -1.11
N TYR A 200 25.97 8.01 -0.33
CA TYR A 200 25.49 6.72 -0.83
C TYR A 200 23.97 6.53 -0.64
N GLN A 201 23.26 7.59 -0.27
CA GLN A 201 21.81 7.54 -0.08
C GLN A 201 21.05 7.57 -1.40
N ALA A 202 20.18 6.59 -1.60
CA ALA A 202 19.26 6.52 -2.74
C ALA A 202 17.94 7.31 -2.53
N PHE A 203 17.77 7.95 -1.36
CA PHE A 203 16.58 8.71 -0.98
C PHE A 203 16.85 9.57 0.27
N PRO A 204 16.09 10.66 0.49
CA PRO A 204 16.19 11.44 1.72
C PRO A 204 15.63 10.66 2.92
N LEU A 205 16.27 10.75 4.09
CA LEU A 205 15.88 9.97 5.28
C LEU A 205 14.46 10.26 5.78
N ASP A 206 13.87 11.39 5.39
CA ASP A 206 12.50 11.75 5.76
C ASP A 206 11.42 11.20 4.82
N LEU A 207 11.77 10.55 3.69
CA LEU A 207 10.83 10.13 2.63
C LEU A 207 9.58 9.38 3.15
N HIS A 208 9.76 8.47 4.11
CA HIS A 208 8.67 7.65 4.66
C HIS A 208 8.08 8.23 5.95
N THR A 209 8.24 9.53 6.18
CA THR A 209 7.75 10.26 7.34
C THR A 209 6.76 11.36 6.93
N SER A 210 5.96 11.83 7.87
CA SER A 210 5.09 12.99 7.64
C SER A 210 5.86 14.29 7.40
N SER A 211 7.15 14.33 7.74
CA SER A 211 8.01 15.50 7.56
C SER A 211 8.42 15.70 6.10
N PHE A 212 8.51 14.66 5.27
CA PHE A 212 8.92 14.78 3.86
C PHE A 212 8.10 15.84 3.12
N TYR A 213 6.77 15.72 3.23
CA TYR A 213 5.85 16.66 2.63
C TYR A 213 5.97 18.05 3.27
N LYS A 214 5.96 18.14 4.61
CA LYS A 214 6.03 19.43 5.34
C LYS A 214 7.29 20.23 4.99
N ASN A 215 8.44 19.57 4.92
CA ASN A 215 9.73 20.19 4.63
C ASN A 215 9.85 20.68 3.18
N ARG A 216 9.00 20.18 2.28
CA ARG A 216 9.01 20.48 0.84
C ARG A 216 7.68 21.04 0.34
N GLN A 217 6.80 21.48 1.25
CA GLN A 217 5.39 21.70 0.94
C GLN A 217 5.20 22.65 -0.25
N SER A 218 5.85 23.81 -0.24
CA SER A 218 5.72 24.78 -1.34
C SER A 218 6.20 24.22 -2.69
N ALA A 219 7.29 23.46 -2.71
CA ALA A 219 7.82 22.87 -3.94
C ALA A 219 6.93 21.72 -4.46
N ILE A 220 6.46 20.86 -3.55
CA ILE A 220 5.54 19.76 -3.87
C ILE A 220 4.23 20.32 -4.43
N GLU A 221 3.59 21.27 -3.75
CA GLU A 221 2.32 21.84 -4.19
C GLU A 221 2.46 22.53 -5.55
N ALA A 222 3.55 23.29 -5.77
CA ALA A 222 3.81 23.91 -7.06
C ALA A 222 3.99 22.87 -8.18
N ARG A 223 4.73 21.77 -7.93
CA ARG A 223 4.89 20.69 -8.90
C ARG A 223 3.60 19.92 -9.14
N LEU A 224 2.83 19.61 -8.11
CA LEU A 224 1.53 18.94 -8.25
C LEU A 224 0.57 19.78 -9.10
N GLN A 225 0.50 21.09 -8.85
CA GLN A 225 -0.31 22.00 -9.67
C GLN A 225 0.19 22.08 -11.13
N SER A 226 1.51 22.02 -11.33
CA SER A 226 2.12 22.01 -12.67
C SER A 226 1.81 20.72 -13.41
N VAL A 227 1.89 19.56 -12.73
CA VAL A 227 1.53 18.24 -13.28
C VAL A 227 0.04 18.21 -13.65
N HIS A 228 -0.83 18.67 -12.76
CA HIS A 228 -2.28 18.73 -13.00
C HIS A 228 -2.65 19.57 -14.23
N ASN A 229 -1.89 20.61 -14.53
CA ASN A 229 -2.15 21.52 -15.66
C ASN A 229 -1.30 21.22 -16.90
N ALA A 230 -0.43 20.21 -16.84
CA ALA A 230 0.50 19.91 -17.92
C ALA A 230 -0.25 19.32 -19.12
N SER A 231 0.23 19.65 -20.33
CA SER A 231 -0.16 18.88 -21.50
C SER A 231 0.53 17.52 -21.50
N THR A 232 -0.01 16.56 -22.25
CA THR A 232 0.59 15.24 -22.43
C THR A 232 2.03 15.33 -22.96
N GLU A 233 2.29 16.26 -23.89
CA GLU A 233 3.64 16.50 -24.44
C GLU A 233 4.60 17.02 -23.36
N THR A 234 4.10 17.84 -22.43
CA THR A 234 4.88 18.37 -21.33
C THR A 234 5.28 17.26 -20.35
N LEU A 235 4.35 16.35 -20.02
CA LEU A 235 4.62 15.19 -19.17
C LEU A 235 5.65 14.26 -19.81
N GLN A 236 5.50 13.96 -21.10
CA GLN A 236 6.47 13.16 -21.83
C GLN A 236 7.87 13.78 -21.81
N LYS A 237 7.94 15.10 -21.99
CA LYS A 237 9.19 15.84 -21.94
C LYS A 237 9.84 15.74 -20.56
N TRP A 238 9.12 16.00 -19.48
CA TRP A 238 9.67 15.91 -18.13
C TRP A 238 10.17 14.51 -17.77
N VAL A 239 9.40 13.48 -18.11
CA VAL A 239 9.82 12.08 -17.95
C VAL A 239 11.10 11.80 -18.74
N GLY A 240 11.15 12.24 -20.00
CA GLY A 240 12.32 12.04 -20.86
C GLY A 240 13.58 12.76 -20.38
N GLU A 241 13.44 13.99 -19.88
CA GLU A 241 14.56 14.78 -19.34
C GLU A 241 15.18 14.10 -18.11
N VAL A 242 14.35 13.66 -17.16
CA VAL A 242 14.84 12.97 -15.96
C VAL A 242 15.40 11.60 -16.31
N TRP A 243 14.75 10.85 -17.21
CA TRP A 243 15.27 9.56 -17.66
C TRP A 243 16.66 9.72 -18.27
N ALA A 244 16.82 10.61 -19.26
CA ALA A 244 18.09 10.81 -19.96
C ALA A 244 19.22 11.27 -19.02
N ALA A 245 18.90 12.06 -17.98
CA ALA A 245 19.90 12.60 -17.07
C ALA A 245 20.25 11.67 -15.89
N GLN A 246 19.35 10.75 -15.50
CA GLN A 246 19.43 10.03 -14.23
C GLN A 246 19.40 8.50 -14.38
N GLU A 247 19.14 7.96 -15.57
CA GLU A 247 19.07 6.51 -15.82
C GLU A 247 20.27 5.77 -15.21
N GLY A 248 19.98 4.67 -14.52
CA GLY A 248 20.99 3.84 -13.85
C GLY A 248 21.40 4.33 -12.46
N LYS A 249 21.03 5.54 -12.03
CA LYS A 249 21.27 5.98 -10.64
C LYS A 249 20.37 5.23 -9.67
N ALA A 250 20.93 4.85 -8.52
CA ALA A 250 20.18 4.21 -7.46
C ALA A 250 19.13 5.16 -6.88
N SER A 251 17.86 4.74 -6.88
CA SER A 251 16.74 5.44 -6.25
C SER A 251 15.77 4.42 -5.66
N VAL A 252 15.26 4.69 -4.45
CA VAL A 252 14.26 3.81 -3.83
C VAL A 252 12.91 3.84 -4.56
N LEU A 253 12.61 4.93 -5.27
CA LEU A 253 11.31 5.10 -5.92
C LEU A 253 11.30 4.68 -7.39
N ILE A 254 12.46 4.70 -8.05
CA ILE A 254 12.58 4.42 -9.49
C ILE A 254 13.20 3.05 -9.71
N SER A 255 12.42 2.17 -10.32
CA SER A 255 12.90 0.92 -10.90
C SER A 255 13.11 1.13 -12.40
N TRP A 256 14.36 1.30 -12.84
CA TRP A 256 14.69 1.60 -14.24
C TRP A 256 14.28 0.51 -15.22
N ASP A 257 14.10 -0.72 -14.75
CA ASP A 257 13.63 -1.89 -15.50
C ASP A 257 12.10 -2.08 -15.45
N ARG A 258 11.36 -1.21 -14.73
CA ARG A 258 9.89 -1.30 -14.64
C ARG A 258 9.22 -1.07 -15.98
N PHE A 259 9.77 -0.16 -16.78
CA PHE A 259 9.32 0.09 -18.14
C PHE A 259 10.28 -0.59 -19.10
N SER A 260 9.75 -1.20 -20.16
CA SER A 260 10.57 -1.83 -21.21
C SER A 260 11.40 -0.81 -21.98
N SER A 261 10.99 0.47 -21.96
CA SER A 261 11.68 1.59 -22.60
C SER A 261 11.16 2.92 -22.05
N LEU A 262 11.93 3.99 -22.26
CA LEU A 262 11.46 5.36 -22.06
C LEU A 262 10.14 5.64 -22.83
N GLN A 263 10.03 5.13 -24.06
CA GLN A 263 8.83 5.31 -24.86
C GLN A 263 7.60 4.71 -24.18
N GLN A 264 7.73 3.56 -23.52
CA GLN A 264 6.61 2.95 -22.78
C GLN A 264 6.20 3.82 -21.57
N ALA A 265 7.16 4.38 -20.84
CA ALA A 265 6.89 5.30 -19.73
C ALA A 265 6.19 6.59 -20.22
N GLN A 266 6.68 7.18 -21.32
CA GLN A 266 6.11 8.36 -21.97
C GLN A 266 4.69 8.11 -22.50
N SER A 267 4.45 6.94 -23.11
CA SER A 267 3.11 6.57 -23.57
C SER A 267 2.15 6.40 -22.39
N LEU A 268 2.59 5.78 -21.28
CA LEU A 268 1.73 5.60 -20.11
C LEU A 268 1.33 6.93 -19.47
N VAL A 269 2.25 7.88 -19.30
CA VAL A 269 1.89 9.19 -18.73
C VAL A 269 0.92 9.96 -19.62
N CYS A 270 1.00 9.82 -20.95
CA CYS A 270 -0.01 10.38 -21.85
C CYS A 270 -1.41 9.79 -21.65
N CYS A 271 -1.48 8.49 -21.39
CA CYS A 271 -2.76 7.81 -21.16
C CYS A 271 -3.38 8.18 -19.81
N LEU A 272 -2.55 8.43 -18.79
CA LEU A 272 -3.02 8.79 -17.45
C LEU A 272 -3.53 10.24 -17.37
N GLY A 273 -2.86 11.17 -18.05
CA GLY A 273 -3.14 12.60 -17.97
C GLY A 273 -2.44 13.29 -16.82
#